data_AF-X1QPW5-F1
#
_entry.id   AF-X1QPW5-F1
#
_cell.length_a   1.000
_cell.length_b   1.000
_cell.length_c   1.000
_cell.angle_alpha   90.00
_cell.angle_beta   90.00
_cell.angle_gamma   90.00
#
_symmetry.space_group_name_H-M   'P 1'
#
loop_
_entity.id
_entity.type
_entity.pdbx_description
1 polymer ?
#
loop_
_entity_poly.entity_id
_entity_poly.type
_entity_poly.pdbx_seq_one_letter_code
_entity_poly.pdbx_strand_id
1 'polypeptide(L)'
;ETSIGVALKHLREKPVPLRQLNPDVPLELERIVRKVMAKEPAARYRTADQLGRVLDSYRRLGEEALVVRHPAVVEPQPFPDEPEEYEEEERGPDWLTVLLGAVAVVAILGLILLGASVYQR
;
A
#
# COMPACT_ATOMS: atom_id res chain seq x y z
N GLU A 1 -5.36 -10.68 24.33
CA GLU A 1 -6.01 -9.41 24.73
C GLU A 1 -6.62 -8.77 23.49
N THR A 2 -7.90 -8.43 23.56
CA THR A 2 -8.82 -8.51 22.42
C THR A 2 -8.61 -7.42 21.38
N SER A 3 -8.54 -7.83 20.11
CA SER A 3 -8.37 -7.03 18.88
C SER A 3 -9.34 -5.85 18.74
N ILE A 4 -10.47 -5.90 19.45
CA ILE A 4 -11.49 -4.85 19.52
C ILE A 4 -10.97 -3.60 20.26
N GLY A 5 -10.11 -3.76 21.28
CA GLY A 5 -9.55 -2.64 22.06
C GLY A 5 -8.60 -1.76 21.23
N VAL A 6 -7.82 -2.36 20.33
CA VAL A 6 -6.92 -1.64 19.40
C VAL A 6 -7.73 -0.90 18.34
N ALA A 7 -8.75 -1.56 17.76
CA ALA A 7 -9.63 -0.95 16.77
C ALA A 7 -10.37 0.29 17.32
N LEU A 8 -10.81 0.25 18.58
CA LEU A 8 -11.48 1.39 19.22
C LEU A 8 -10.53 2.56 19.48
N LYS A 9 -9.26 2.30 19.83
CA LYS A 9 -8.23 3.35 19.99
C LYS A 9 -7.96 4.09 18.69
N HIS A 10 -7.83 3.37 17.57
CA HIS A 10 -7.67 3.99 16.25
C HIS A 10 -8.85 4.87 15.84
N LEU A 11 -10.06 4.59 16.35
CA LEU A 11 -11.27 5.34 16.06
C LEU A 11 -11.39 6.66 16.85
N ARG A 12 -10.81 6.74 18.07
CA ARG A 12 -11.12 7.81 19.05
C ARG A 12 -9.95 8.66 19.52
N GLU A 13 -8.70 8.20 19.45
CA GLU A 13 -7.57 9.00 19.92
C GLU A 13 -7.22 10.10 18.90
N LYS A 14 -7.27 11.36 19.36
CA LYS A 14 -6.73 12.50 18.62
C LYS A 14 -5.21 12.33 18.57
N PRO A 15 -4.58 12.32 17.38
CA PRO A 15 -3.13 12.16 17.28
C PRO A 15 -2.44 13.23 18.12
N VAL A 16 -1.48 12.80 18.94
CA VAL A 16 -0.65 13.68 19.76
C VAL A 16 0.00 14.72 18.82
N PRO A 17 -0.02 16.02 19.16
CA PRO A 17 0.63 17.04 18.35
C PRO A 17 2.10 16.69 18.11
N LEU A 18 2.56 16.70 16.86
CA LEU A 18 3.92 16.27 16.52
C LEU A 18 5.00 17.06 17.27
N ARG A 19 4.74 18.33 17.57
CA ARG A 19 5.67 19.17 18.35
C ARG A 19 5.77 18.79 19.83
N GLN A 20 4.82 18.03 20.38
CA GLN A 20 4.97 17.41 21.70
C GLN A 20 5.92 16.22 21.68
N LEU A 21 6.06 15.55 20.53
CA LEU A 21 6.97 14.41 20.35
C LEU A 21 8.36 14.87 19.91
N ASN A 22 8.42 15.85 19.00
CA ASN A 22 9.64 16.45 18.53
C ASN A 22 9.46 17.97 18.34
N PRO A 23 10.00 18.81 19.24
CA PRO A 23 9.83 20.26 19.18
C PRO A 23 10.53 20.92 17.98
N ASP A 24 11.48 20.23 17.33
CA ASP A 24 12.20 20.71 16.15
C ASP A 24 11.34 20.67 14.87
N VAL A 25 10.16 20.05 14.93
CA VAL A 25 9.23 20.00 13.80
C VAL A 25 8.63 21.39 13.53
N PRO A 26 8.79 21.95 12.31
CA PRO A 26 8.21 23.24 11.96
C PRO A 26 6.67 23.23 11.97
N LEU A 27 6.08 24.36 12.37
CA LEU A 27 4.62 24.50 12.57
C LEU A 27 3.80 24.26 11.29
N GLU A 28 4.35 24.60 10.13
CA GLU A 28 3.73 24.34 8.81
C GLU A 28 3.60 22.84 8.54
N LEU A 29 4.66 22.06 8.81
CA LEU A 29 4.66 20.62 8.62
C LEU A 29 3.69 19.91 9.57
N GLU A 30 3.63 20.35 10.84
CA GLU A 30 2.66 19.83 11.80
C GLU A 30 1.21 20.03 11.31
N ARG A 31 0.90 21.20 10.73
CA ARG A 31 -0.44 21.48 10.18
C ARG A 31 -0.79 20.56 9.02
N ILE A 32 0.17 20.29 8.13
CA ILE A 32 -0.02 19.36 7.00
C ILE A 32 -0.32 17.95 7.51
N VAL A 33 0.49 17.43 8.44
CA VAL A 33 0.30 16.07 8.97
C VAL A 33 -1.01 15.95 9.75
N ARG A 34 -1.36 16.94 10.56
CA ARG A 34 -2.63 16.97 11.28
C ARG A 34 -3.83 16.89 10.33
N LYS A 35 -3.74 17.56 9.18
CA LYS A 35 -4.78 17.51 8.14
C LYS A 35 -4.86 16.15 7.47
N VAL A 36 -3.73 15.48 7.21
CA VAL A 36 -3.69 14.11 6.67
C VAL A 36 -4.30 13.11 7.65
N MET A 37 -4.00 13.25 8.94
CA MET A 37 -4.48 12.35 10.00
C MET A 37 -5.91 12.66 10.48
N ALA A 38 -6.61 13.62 9.86
CA ALA A 38 -7.97 13.96 10.23
C ALA A 38 -8.90 12.75 10.05
N LYS A 39 -9.74 12.50 11.07
CA LYS A 39 -10.69 11.37 11.07
C LYS A 39 -11.84 11.57 10.09
N GLU A 40 -12.17 12.82 9.77
CA GLU A 40 -13.17 13.16 8.77
C GLU A 40 -12.56 13.18 7.36
N PRO A 41 -13.10 12.43 6.38
CA PRO A 41 -12.62 12.43 5.01
C PRO A 41 -12.62 13.81 4.35
N ALA A 42 -13.62 14.64 4.65
CA ALA A 42 -13.75 16.00 4.11
C ALA A 42 -12.67 16.97 4.63
N ALA A 43 -12.07 16.67 5.78
CA ALA A 43 -10.99 17.48 6.35
C ALA A 43 -9.60 17.10 5.79
N ARG A 44 -9.49 15.98 5.06
CA ARG A 44 -8.23 15.51 4.45
C ARG A 44 -8.01 16.12 3.07
N TYR A 45 -6.77 15.97 2.56
CA TYR A 45 -6.51 16.23 1.15
C TYR A 45 -7.32 15.26 0.29
N ARG A 46 -7.93 15.79 -0.78
CA ARG A 46 -8.85 15.03 -1.62
C ARG A 46 -8.15 13.93 -2.42
N THR A 47 -6.89 14.15 -2.79
CA THR A 47 -6.06 13.21 -3.55
C THR A 47 -4.62 13.19 -3.03
N ALA A 48 -3.92 12.09 -3.27
CA ALA A 48 -2.50 11.97 -2.94
C ALA A 48 -1.65 13.00 -3.71
N ASP A 49 -1.99 13.32 -4.96
CA ASP A 49 -1.34 14.37 -5.75
C ASP A 49 -1.45 15.77 -5.12
N GLN A 50 -2.55 16.04 -4.42
CA GLN A 50 -2.71 17.31 -3.71
C GLN A 50 -1.75 17.39 -2.52
N LEU A 51 -1.61 16.29 -1.77
CA LEU A 51 -0.64 16.21 -0.68
C LEU A 51 0.80 16.34 -1.21
N GLY A 52 1.13 15.63 -2.30
CA GLY A 52 2.45 15.68 -2.92
C GLY A 52 2.85 17.10 -3.33
N ARG A 53 1.94 17.86 -3.95
CA ARG A 53 2.18 19.28 -4.30
C ARG A 53 2.42 20.17 -3.08
N VAL A 54 1.69 19.93 -1.98
CA VAL A 54 1.87 20.69 -0.74
C VAL A 54 3.23 20.37 -0.10
N LEU A 55 3.65 19.11 -0.11
CA LEU A 55 4.98 18.72 0.39
C LEU A 55 6.10 19.27 -0.48
N ASP A 56 5.97 19.23 -1.82
CA ASP A 56 7.00 19.77 -2.71
C ASP A 56 7.13 21.29 -2.55
N SER A 57 5.99 22.00 -2.41
CA SER A 57 5.99 23.44 -2.12
C SER A 57 6.65 23.75 -0.76
N TYR A 58 6.35 22.95 0.27
CA TYR A 58 6.97 23.08 1.59
C TYR A 58 8.48 22.83 1.55
N ARG A 59 8.94 21.81 0.80
CA ARG A 59 10.36 21.52 0.61
C ARG A 59 11.09 22.68 -0.06
N ARG A 60 10.54 23.22 -1.15
CA ARG A 60 11.12 24.39 -1.84
C ARG A 60 11.20 25.62 -0.93
N LEU A 61 10.15 25.88 -0.14
CA LEU A 61 10.15 26.95 0.84
C LEU A 61 11.21 26.74 1.94
N GLY A 62 11.43 25.50 2.37
CA GLY A 62 12.49 25.14 3.31
C GLY A 62 13.90 25.30 2.74
N GLU A 63 14.09 24.96 1.46
CA GLU A 63 15.34 25.20 0.71
C GLU A 63 15.65 26.70 0.59
N GLU A 64 14.62 27.54 0.40
CA GLU A 64 14.74 29.00 0.35
C GLU A 64 14.90 29.65 1.75
N ALA A 65 14.29 29.07 2.79
CA ALA A 65 14.23 29.67 4.13
C ALA A 65 15.39 29.26 5.06
N LEU A 66 16.17 28.22 4.76
CA LEU A 66 17.13 27.65 5.73
C LEU A 66 18.50 27.31 5.12
N VAL A 67 19.35 28.34 4.99
CA VAL A 67 20.81 28.25 5.22
C VAL A 67 21.13 27.93 6.70
N VAL A 68 20.12 27.85 7.57
CA VAL A 68 20.28 27.67 9.01
C VAL A 68 19.44 26.47 9.44
N ARG A 69 20.09 25.36 9.81
CA ARG A 69 19.51 24.13 10.37
C ARG A 69 18.87 23.20 9.35
N HIS A 70 19.73 22.48 8.65
CA HIS A 70 19.50 21.06 8.41
C HIS A 70 19.28 20.40 9.79
N PRO A 71 18.07 19.93 10.18
CA PRO A 71 18.03 18.86 11.16
C PRO A 71 18.86 17.74 10.53
N ALA A 72 19.75 17.14 11.30
CA ALA A 72 20.54 16.00 10.84
C ALA A 72 19.62 15.13 10.00
N VAL A 73 19.92 15.02 8.70
CA VAL A 73 19.43 13.91 7.90
C VAL A 73 19.71 12.74 8.82
N VAL A 74 18.64 12.13 9.34
CA VAL A 74 18.75 10.80 9.90
C VAL A 74 19.33 10.08 8.72
N GLU A 75 20.66 9.89 8.75
CA GLU A 75 21.36 9.05 7.81
C GLU A 75 20.46 7.85 7.70
N PRO A 76 19.90 7.55 6.50
CA PRO A 76 18.97 6.46 6.37
C PRO A 76 19.68 5.31 7.07
N GLN A 77 19.16 4.91 8.24
CA GLN A 77 19.54 3.65 8.85
C GLN A 77 19.44 2.72 7.67
N PRO A 78 20.53 2.05 7.24
CA PRO A 78 20.47 1.20 6.08
C PRO A 78 19.23 0.36 6.32
N PHE A 79 18.20 0.63 5.52
CA PHE A 79 17.09 -0.30 5.40
C PHE A 79 17.83 -1.60 5.18
N PRO A 80 17.60 -2.64 6.01
CA PRO A 80 18.27 -3.90 5.80
C PRO A 80 18.29 -4.12 4.28
N ASP A 81 19.49 -4.12 3.68
CA ASP A 81 19.64 -4.34 2.25
C ASP A 81 19.31 -5.80 1.91
N GLU A 82 18.83 -6.55 2.91
CA GLU A 82 17.92 -7.64 2.70
C GLU A 82 16.68 -7.05 2.01
N PRO A 83 16.46 -7.29 0.71
CA PRO A 83 15.08 -7.52 0.33
C PRO A 83 14.53 -8.44 1.42
N GLU A 84 13.53 -8.00 2.19
CA GLU A 84 12.48 -8.94 2.52
C GLU A 84 12.09 -9.43 1.14
N GLU A 85 12.71 -10.54 0.75
CA GLU A 85 12.35 -11.33 -0.39
C GLU A 85 10.91 -11.63 -0.02
N TYR A 86 10.02 -10.80 -0.56
CA TYR A 86 8.62 -11.14 -0.64
C TYR A 86 8.72 -12.44 -1.38
N GLU A 87 8.66 -13.55 -0.64
CA GLU A 87 8.32 -14.83 -1.18
C GLU A 87 7.01 -14.52 -1.87
N GLU A 88 7.09 -14.20 -3.16
CA GLU A 88 5.99 -14.38 -4.07
C GLU A 88 5.62 -15.81 -3.77
N GLU A 89 4.56 -16.02 -2.99
CA GLU A 89 3.98 -17.34 -2.81
C GLU A 89 3.74 -17.79 -4.23
N GLU A 90 4.69 -18.56 -4.77
CA GLU A 90 4.64 -19.11 -6.10
C GLU A 90 3.36 -19.89 -6.06
N ARG A 91 2.31 -19.28 -6.60
CA ARG A 91 0.96 -19.80 -6.56
C ARG A 91 1.06 -21.08 -7.36
N GLY A 92 1.34 -22.17 -6.64
CA GLY A 92 1.66 -23.45 -7.22
C GLY A 92 0.58 -23.77 -8.24
N PRO A 93 0.92 -24.37 -9.39
CA PRO A 93 0.01 -24.51 -10.51
C PRO A 93 -1.35 -24.93 -9.99
N ASP A 94 -2.35 -24.07 -10.17
CA ASP A 94 -3.69 -24.27 -9.63
C ASP A 94 -4.15 -25.64 -10.16
N TRP A 95 -4.02 -26.70 -9.37
CA TRP A 95 -4.25 -28.09 -9.80
C TRP A 95 -5.66 -28.26 -10.38
N LEU A 96 -6.58 -27.40 -9.96
CA LEU A 96 -7.92 -27.25 -10.50
C LEU A 96 -7.90 -26.82 -11.98
N THR A 97 -7.07 -25.86 -12.37
CA THR A 97 -6.89 -25.43 -13.78
C THR A 97 -6.29 -26.54 -14.64
N VAL A 98 -5.32 -27.29 -14.11
CA VAL A 98 -4.71 -28.44 -14.79
C VAL A 98 -5.73 -29.57 -14.99
N LEU A 99 -6.48 -29.91 -13.93
CA LEU A 99 -7.56 -30.90 -13.99
C LEU A 99 -8.63 -30.50 -15.01
N LEU A 100 -9.07 -29.24 -14.97
CA LEU A 100 -10.10 -28.71 -15.87
C LEU A 100 -9.65 -28.74 -17.33
N GLY A 101 -8.39 -28.41 -17.60
CA GLY A 101 -7.79 -28.56 -18.93
C GLY A 101 -7.78 -30.02 -19.41
N ALA A 102 -7.35 -30.96 -18.56
CA ALA A 102 -7.32 -32.38 -18.91
C ALA A 102 -8.72 -32.94 -19.24
N VAL A 103 -9.72 -32.59 -18.42
CA VAL A 103 -11.12 -33.00 -18.64
C VAL A 103 -11.66 -32.45 -19.96
N ALA A 104 -11.37 -31.18 -20.28
CA ALA A 104 -11.80 -30.57 -21.54
C ALA A 104 -11.20 -31.30 -22.76
N VAL A 105 -9.91 -31.66 -22.72
CA VAL A 105 -9.25 -32.40 -23.81
C VAL A 105 -9.88 -33.77 -24.01
N VAL A 106 -10.14 -34.51 -22.92
CA VAL A 106 -10.80 -35.83 -22.99
C VAL A 106 -12.21 -35.71 -23.58
N ALA A 107 -12.97 -34.69 -23.18
CA ALA A 107 -14.30 -34.45 -23.72
C ALA A 107 -14.28 -34.13 -25.22
N ILE A 108 -13.34 -33.30 -25.68
CA ILE A 108 -13.17 -32.94 -27.09
C ILE A 108 -12.80 -34.18 -27.92
N LEU A 109 -11.81 -34.95 -27.47
CA LEU A 109 -11.41 -36.19 -28.15
C LEU A 109 -12.55 -37.21 -28.20
N GLY A 110 -13.28 -37.37 -27.08
CA GLY A 110 -14.47 -38.21 -27.02
C GLY A 110 -15.54 -37.78 -28.02
N LEU A 111 -15.82 -36.48 -28.12
CA LEU A 111 -16.82 -35.94 -29.04
C LEU A 111 -16.41 -36.11 -30.51
N ILE A 112 -15.12 -35.94 -30.83
CA ILE A 112 -14.57 -36.17 -32.17
C ILE A 112 -14.69 -37.64 -32.56
N LEU A 113 -14.29 -38.56 -31.66
CA LEU A 113 -14.40 -40.01 -31.91
C LEU A 113 -15.85 -40.46 -32.05
N LEU A 114 -16.76 -39.93 -31.22
CA LEU A 114 -18.19 -40.20 -31.31
C LEU A 114 -18.77 -39.70 -32.65
N GLY A 115 -18.45 -38.47 -33.04
CA GLY A 115 -18.90 -37.90 -34.32
C GLY A 115 -18.40 -38.69 -35.52
N ALA A 116 -17.12 -39.10 -35.51
CA ALA A 116 -16.55 -39.95 -36.56
C ALA A 116 -17.21 -41.34 -36.61
N SER A 117 -17.51 -41.94 -35.45
CA SER A 117 -18.21 -43.23 -35.34
C SER A 117 -19.64 -43.18 -35.89
N VAL A 118 -20.35 -42.08 -35.65
CA VAL A 118 -21.70 -41.87 -36.21
C VAL A 118 -21.65 -41.60 -37.72
N TYR A 119 -20.64 -40.87 -38.20
CA TYR A 119 -20.52 -40.55 -39.62
C TYR A 119 -20.13 -41.76 -40.49
N GLN A 120 -19.43 -42.74 -39.92
CA GLN A 120 -19.03 -43.96 -40.65
C GLN A 120 -20.10 -45.06 -40.67
N ARG A 121 -21.26 -44.83 -40.07
CA ARG A 121 -22.33 -45.83 -39.92
C ARG A 121 -23.57 -45.43 -40.70
#